data_AF-A0A2W4TFP6-F1
#
_entry.id   AF-A0A2W4TFP6-F1
#
_cell.length_a   1.000
_cell.length_b   1.000
_cell.length_c   1.000
_cell.angle_alpha   90.00
_cell.angle_beta   90.00
_cell.angle_gamma   90.00
#
_symmetry.space_group_name_H-M   'P 1'
#
loop_
_entity.id
_entity.type
_entity.pdbx_description
1 polymer ?
#
loop_
_entity_poly.entity_id
_entity_poly.type
_entity_poly.pdbx_seq_one_letter_code
_entity_poly.pdbx_strand_id
1 'polypeptide(L)'
;TDLCDDAQTLAALVRGHWSIENQLHWPKDVVLGEDQARQRTGDSPANWSFIRNIFVNLARRSGFTSLTQAKRFFANQPREVLLSLT
;
A
#
# COMPACT_ATOMS: atom_id res chain seq x y z
N THR A 1 -0.82 -32.58 21.75
CA THR A 1 -0.62 -31.40 20.89
C THR A 1 -0.05 -30.33 21.79
N ASP A 2 1.18 -29.93 21.46
CA ASP A 2 2.11 -29.27 22.36
C ASP A 2 1.86 -27.75 22.34
N LEU A 3 1.71 -27.11 23.51
CA LEU A 3 1.44 -25.67 23.64
C LEU A 3 2.49 -24.80 22.92
N CYS A 4 3.70 -25.33 22.74
CA CYS A 4 4.79 -24.67 22.03
C CYS A 4 4.55 -24.58 20.51
N ASP A 5 3.93 -25.61 19.91
CA ASP A 5 3.59 -25.62 18.48
C ASP A 5 2.49 -24.59 18.17
N ASP A 6 1.53 -24.44 19.09
CA ASP A 6 0.47 -23.44 18.99
C ASP A 6 1.04 -22.01 19.12
N ALA A 7 1.98 -21.79 20.05
CA ALA A 7 2.62 -20.48 20.25
C ALA A 7 3.48 -20.05 19.04
N GLN A 8 4.24 -20.98 18.45
CA GLN A 8 5.04 -20.69 17.25
C GLN A 8 4.15 -20.37 16.04
N THR A 9 3.07 -21.12 15.88
CA THR A 9 2.09 -20.89 14.80
C THR A 9 1.44 -19.51 14.95
N LEU A 10 1.00 -19.16 16.16
CA LEU A 10 0.43 -17.84 16.43
C LEU A 10 1.43 -16.71 16.15
N ALA A 11 2.69 -16.85 16.56
CA ALA A 11 3.72 -15.86 16.29
C ALA A 11 3.99 -15.67 14.78
N ALA A 12 3.93 -16.75 13.99
CA ALA A 12 4.04 -16.67 12.53
C ALA A 12 2.86 -15.92 11.91
N LEU A 13 1.63 -16.19 12.35
CA LEU A 13 0.42 -15.50 11.88
C LEU A 13 0.46 -14.00 12.21
N VAL A 14 0.83 -13.65 13.45
CA VAL A 14 0.95 -12.25 13.88
C VAL A 14 1.97 -11.51 13.01
N ARG A 15 3.15 -12.09 12.76
CA ARG A 15 4.15 -11.49 11.87
C ARG A 15 3.65 -11.34 10.43
N GLY A 16 2.94 -12.34 9.91
CA GLY A 16 2.33 -12.27 8.58
C GLY A 16 1.32 -11.12 8.47
N HIS A 17 0.46 -10.98 9.47
CA HIS A 17 -0.51 -9.88 9.53
C HIS A 17 0.17 -8.50 9.58
N TRP A 18 1.15 -8.32 10.47
CA TRP A 18 1.91 -7.07 10.55
C TRP A 18 2.70 -6.76 9.27
N SER A 19 3.10 -7.77 8.51
CA SER A 19 3.73 -7.55 7.20
C SER A 19 2.77 -6.88 6.22
N ILE A 20 1.47 -7.19 6.26
CA ILE A 20 0.46 -6.54 5.42
C ILE A 20 0.27 -5.09 5.88
N GLU A 21 0.14 -4.88 7.19
CA GLU A 21 -0.02 -3.55 7.77
C GLU A 21 1.14 -2.62 7.40
N ASN A 22 2.37 -3.08 7.61
CA ASN A 22 3.57 -2.29 7.36
C ASN A 22 3.80 -2.02 5.86
N GLN A 23 3.44 -2.96 4.98
CA GLN A 23 3.75 -2.83 3.56
C GLN A 23 2.62 -2.19 2.76
N LEU A 24 1.36 -2.32 3.18
CA LEU A 24 0.18 -1.84 2.43
C LEU A 24 -0.53 -0.70 3.14
N HIS A 25 -0.96 -0.88 4.39
CA HIS A 25 -1.80 0.09 5.09
C HIS A 25 -1.00 1.33 5.49
N TRP A 26 0.08 1.16 6.26
CA TRP A 26 0.90 2.27 6.71
C TRP A 26 1.40 3.19 5.58
N PRO A 27 1.90 2.69 4.42
CA PRO A 27 2.30 3.57 3.33
C PRO A 27 1.12 4.30 2.67
N LYS A 28 -0.07 3.70 2.60
CA LYS A 28 -1.28 4.40 2.11
C LYS A 28 -1.66 5.54 3.05
N ASP A 29 -1.63 5.28 4.35
CA ASP A 29 -2.02 6.23 5.39
C ASP A 29 -1.05 7.42 5.43
N VAL A 30 0.25 7.13 5.50
CA VAL A 30 1.28 8.15 5.73
C VAL A 30 1.81 8.74 4.42
N VAL A 31 2.25 7.90 3.46
CA VAL A 31 2.93 8.38 2.24
C VAL A 31 1.93 8.90 1.20
N LEU A 32 0.79 8.22 1.07
CA LEU A 32 -0.29 8.59 0.15
C LEU A 32 -1.40 9.42 0.82
N GLY A 33 -1.26 9.71 2.12
CA GLY A 33 -2.10 10.64 2.86
C GLY A 33 -3.56 10.19 2.98
N GLU A 34 -3.81 8.89 3.10
CA GLU A 34 -5.16 8.35 3.28
C GLU A 34 -5.81 8.87 4.58
N ASP A 35 -5.09 8.88 5.70
CA ASP A 35 -5.59 9.40 7.00
C ASP A 35 -6.00 10.87 6.94
N GLN A 36 -5.29 11.66 6.14
CA GLN A 36 -5.52 13.10 6.01
C GLN A 36 -6.61 13.42 4.97
N ALA A 37 -7.10 12.42 4.22
CA ALA A 37 -8.08 12.62 3.17
C ALA A 37 -9.44 13.01 3.77
N ARG A 38 -10.00 14.14 3.31
CA ARG A 38 -11.30 14.65 3.76
C ARG A 38 -12.49 14.16 2.93
N GLN A 39 -12.23 13.31 1.95
CA GLN A 39 -13.24 12.79 1.03
C GLN A 39 -14.15 11.82 1.80
N ARG A 40 -15.42 12.18 1.99
CA ARG A 40 -16.39 11.38 2.78
C ARG A 40 -17.76 11.20 2.11
N THR A 41 -17.90 11.62 0.86
CA THR A 41 -19.18 11.61 0.14
C THR A 41 -19.17 10.63 -1.03
N GLY A 42 -20.32 9.98 -1.26
CA GLY A 42 -20.51 9.00 -2.32
C GLY A 42 -19.43 7.91 -2.33
N ASP A 43 -18.99 7.53 -3.52
CA ASP A 43 -17.97 6.49 -3.72
C ASP A 43 -16.53 7.02 -3.63
N SER A 44 -16.35 8.29 -3.24
CA SER A 44 -15.02 8.92 -3.17
C SER A 44 -14.03 8.14 -2.29
N PRO A 45 -14.38 7.69 -1.06
CA PRO A 45 -13.47 6.91 -0.24
C PRO A 45 -13.01 5.60 -0.91
N ALA A 46 -13.94 4.87 -1.54
CA ALA A 46 -13.65 3.60 -2.21
C ALA A 46 -12.77 3.81 -3.44
N ASN A 47 -13.12 4.79 -4.29
CA ASN A 47 -12.35 5.14 -5.49
C ASN A 47 -10.92 5.56 -5.14
N TRP A 48 -10.75 6.37 -4.10
CA TRP A 48 -9.42 6.77 -3.66
C TRP A 48 -8.60 5.61 -3.09
N SER A 49 -9.22 4.70 -2.34
CA SER A 49 -8.54 3.49 -1.86
C SER A 49 -8.07 2.63 -3.04
N PHE A 50 -8.91 2.47 -4.08
CA PHE A 50 -8.57 1.75 -5.30
C PHE A 50 -7.41 2.40 -6.06
N ILE A 51 -7.43 3.72 -6.26
CA ILE A 51 -6.35 4.47 -6.92
C ILE A 51 -5.03 4.32 -6.15
N ARG A 52 -5.05 4.42 -4.82
CA ARG A 52 -3.86 4.21 -3.98
C ARG A 52 -3.29 2.80 -4.15
N ASN A 53 -4.16 1.78 -4.22
CA ASN A 53 -3.72 0.41 -4.47
C ASN A 53 -3.08 0.26 -5.86
N ILE A 54 -3.63 0.90 -6.90
CA ILE A 54 -2.99 0.93 -8.23
C ILE A 54 -1.59 1.54 -8.12
N PHE A 55 -1.46 2.68 -7.45
CA PHE A 55 -0.17 3.36 -7.29
C PHE A 55 0.86 2.49 -6.56
N VAL A 56 0.48 1.84 -5.45
CA VAL A 56 1.37 0.92 -4.71
C VAL A 56 1.87 -0.21 -5.60
N ASN A 57 0.97 -0.84 -6.37
CA ASN A 57 1.33 -1.92 -7.28
C ASN A 57 2.22 -1.42 -8.42
N LEU A 58 1.91 -0.25 -8.99
CA LEU A 58 2.70 0.36 -10.05
C LEU A 58 4.13 0.67 -9.60
N ALA A 59 4.29 1.28 -8.42
CA ALA A 59 5.58 1.59 -7.84
C ALA A 59 6.43 0.32 -7.65
N ARG A 60 5.84 -0.74 -7.11
CA ARG A 60 6.53 -2.03 -6.92
C ARG A 60 6.90 -2.70 -8.24
N ARG A 61 5.98 -2.72 -9.21
CA ARG A 61 6.24 -3.23 -10.57
C ARG A 61 7.35 -2.47 -11.28
N SER A 62 7.47 -1.17 -11.01
CA SER A 62 8.50 -0.29 -11.57
C SER A 62 9.84 -0.39 -10.81
N GLY A 63 9.96 -1.31 -9.84
CA GLY A 63 11.19 -1.58 -9.11
C GLY A 63 11.51 -0.60 -7.96
N PHE A 64 10.57 0.29 -7.60
CA PHE A 64 10.79 1.19 -6.48
C PHE A 64 10.62 0.46 -5.15
N THR A 65 11.65 0.56 -4.31
CA THR A 65 11.60 0.11 -2.91
C THR A 65 10.96 1.14 -1.98
N SER A 66 10.94 2.42 -2.39
CA SER A 66 10.36 3.54 -1.64
C SER A 66 9.17 4.15 -2.39
N LEU A 67 7.99 4.12 -1.78
CA LEU A 67 6.81 4.81 -2.33
C LEU A 67 6.98 6.33 -2.38
N THR A 68 7.78 6.91 -1.49
CA THR A 68 8.10 8.34 -1.52
C THR A 68 8.91 8.69 -2.78
N GLN A 69 9.88 7.83 -3.14
CA GLN A 69 10.65 8.01 -4.37
C GLN A 69 9.77 7.83 -5.60
N ALA A 70 8.95 6.76 -5.64
CA ALA A 70 8.00 6.54 -6.72
C ALA A 70 7.03 7.73 -6.87
N LYS A 71 6.52 8.26 -5.76
CA LYS A 71 5.58 9.41 -5.75
C LYS A 71 6.22 10.64 -6.37
N ARG A 72 7.49 10.91 -6.06
CA ARG A 72 8.25 12.02 -6.65
C ARG A 72 8.55 11.78 -8.13
N PHE A 73 8.89 10.55 -8.50
CA PHE A 73 9.17 10.19 -9.89
C PHE A 73 7.92 10.36 -10.77
N PHE A 74 6.77 9.84 -10.34
CA PHE A 74 5.53 9.92 -11.12
C PHE A 74 4.80 11.26 -10.98
N ALA A 75 5.20 12.13 -10.04
CA ALA A 75 4.57 13.43 -9.86
C ALA A 75 4.64 14.25 -11.15
N ASN A 76 3.48 14.71 -11.62
CA ASN A 76 3.33 15.50 -12.85
C ASN A 76 3.82 14.79 -14.13
N GLN A 77 3.92 13.46 -14.12
CA GLN A 77 4.34 12.65 -15.28
C GLN A 77 3.25 11.64 -15.67
N PRO A 78 2.04 12.10 -16.09
CA PRO A 78 0.92 11.20 -16.39
C PRO A 78 1.23 10.22 -17.52
N ARG A 79 2.07 10.61 -18.49
CA ARG A 79 2.52 9.74 -19.57
C ARG A 79 3.31 8.54 -19.04
N GLU A 80 4.25 8.76 -18.13
CA GLU A 80 5.09 7.70 -17.56
C GLU A 80 4.27 6.77 -16.65
N VAL A 81 3.26 7.31 -15.95
CA VAL A 81 2.26 6.51 -15.23
C VAL A 81 1.51 5.59 -16.19
N LEU A 82 1.04 6.10 -17.33
CA LEU A 82 0.29 5.31 -18.30
C LEU A 82 1.15 4.24 -18.97
N LEU A 83 2.41 4.56 -19.33
CA LEU A 83 3.34 3.60 -19.92
C LEU A 83 3.73 2.47 -18.97
N SER A 84 3.77 2.74 -17.66
CA SER A 84 4.08 1.72 -16.66
C SER A 84 2.90 0.79 -16.35
N LEU A 85 1.70 1.08 -16.88
CA LEU A 85 0.51 0.23 -16.74
C LEU A 85 0.41 -0.86 -17.82
N THR A 86 0.97 -0.63 -19.00
CA THR A 86 0.99 -1.57 -20.15
C THR A 86 2.18 -2.50 -20.06
#